data_AF-A0A914FU98-F1
#
_entry.id   AF-A0A914FU98-F1
#
_cell.length_a   1.000
_cell.length_b   1.000
_cell.length_c   1.000
_cell.angle_alpha   90.00
_cell.angle_beta   90.00
_cell.angle_gamma   90.00
#
_symmetry.space_group_name_H-M   'P 1'
#
loop_
_entity.id
_entity.type
_entity.pdbx_description
1 polymer ?
#
loop_
_entity_poly.entity_id
_entity_poly.type
_entity_poly.pdbx_seq_one_letter_code
_entity_poly.pdbx_strand_id
1 'polypeptide(L)'
;MAERAYKEEERQRTHPDDADEELNYQAQFEEDLAMVGGGEMKTGKAAIAERKKKRREGQAKKDKHANSIVIACLKRLLPVGLNVFGGRELDIVQQCKEKFLARENEEKIREFIRDLLEIPVQTDPTDKNAWQLNLYHKIGKSQMRGKDEMTREGIVEKIANMAQVVAILHAMTRLRELRKRKLLERKYAEHAIVDPAAAWKKMLSNQRKRAVVACFRMVPLYGIP
;
A
#
# COMPACT_ATOMS: atom_id res chain seq x y z
N MET A 1 -17.71 25.26 -66.39
CA MET A 1 -16.66 24.96 -65.39
C MET A 1 -17.25 24.43 -64.08
N ALA A 2 -18.29 25.06 -63.51
CA ALA A 2 -18.96 24.58 -62.30
C ALA A 2 -19.55 23.15 -62.41
N GLU A 3 -20.14 22.79 -63.55
CA GLU A 3 -20.76 21.47 -63.77
C GLU A 3 -19.74 20.32 -63.86
N ARG A 4 -18.49 20.62 -64.27
CA ARG A 4 -17.40 19.64 -64.28
C ARG A 4 -16.83 19.42 -62.88
N ALA A 5 -16.73 20.49 -62.07
CA ALA A 5 -16.33 20.39 -60.68
C ALA A 5 -17.36 19.60 -59.85
N TYR A 6 -18.66 19.82 -60.08
CA TYR A 6 -19.73 19.05 -59.43
C TYR A 6 -19.66 17.56 -59.80
N LYS A 7 -19.50 17.21 -61.08
CA LYS A 7 -19.34 15.82 -61.54
C LYS A 7 -18.03 15.15 -61.10
N GLU A 8 -17.05 15.91 -60.64
CA GLU A 8 -15.77 15.40 -60.15
C GLU A 8 -15.84 15.19 -58.62
N GLU A 9 -16.53 16.07 -57.90
CA GLU A 9 -16.87 15.93 -56.49
C GLU A 9 -17.84 14.76 -56.25
N GLU A 10 -18.83 14.55 -57.12
CA GLU A 10 -19.75 13.41 -57.07
C GLU A 10 -19.02 12.07 -57.33
N ARG A 11 -17.99 12.08 -58.18
CA ARG A 11 -17.13 10.93 -58.49
C ARG A 11 -16.18 10.59 -57.34
N GLN A 12 -15.73 11.60 -56.60
CA GLN A 12 -14.96 11.42 -55.36
C GLN A 12 -15.85 10.88 -54.23
N ARG A 13 -17.11 11.32 -54.12
CA ARG A 13 -18.08 10.82 -53.11
C ARG A 13 -18.55 9.39 -53.33
N THR A 14 -18.46 8.92 -54.57
CA THR A 14 -18.85 7.56 -55.00
C THR A 14 -17.64 6.67 -55.25
N HIS A 15 -16.46 7.09 -54.76
CA HIS A 15 -15.25 6.32 -54.88
C HIS A 15 -15.42 5.00 -54.10
N PRO A 16 -15.17 3.83 -54.70
CA PRO A 16 -15.43 2.54 -54.08
C PRO A 16 -14.72 2.34 -52.72
N ASP A 17 -13.57 3.01 -52.53
CA ASP A 17 -12.80 2.95 -51.28
C ASP A 17 -13.53 3.58 -50.07
N ASP A 18 -14.40 4.59 -50.26
CA ASP A 18 -15.14 5.23 -49.15
C ASP A 18 -16.29 4.35 -48.65
N ALA A 19 -16.92 3.58 -49.55
CA ALA A 19 -17.93 2.59 -49.19
C ALA A 19 -17.31 1.41 -48.42
N ASP A 20 -16.10 1.00 -48.83
CA ASP A 20 -15.32 -0.01 -48.12
C ASP A 20 -14.89 0.47 -46.72
N GLU A 21 -14.58 1.75 -46.55
CA GLU A 21 -14.27 2.33 -45.24
C GLU A 21 -15.50 2.38 -44.32
N GLU A 22 -16.68 2.76 -44.85
CA GLU A 22 -17.95 2.76 -44.12
C GLU A 22 -18.37 1.33 -43.69
N LEU A 23 -18.18 0.34 -44.57
CA LEU A 23 -18.39 -1.08 -44.27
C LEU A 23 -17.42 -1.59 -43.21
N ASN A 24 -16.16 -1.14 -43.25
CA ASN A 24 -15.15 -1.49 -42.25
C ASN A 24 -15.52 -0.93 -40.85
N TYR A 25 -16.00 0.31 -40.77
CA TYR A 25 -16.53 0.88 -39.51
C TYR A 25 -17.75 0.11 -38.99
N GLN A 26 -18.60 -0.38 -39.90
CA GLN A 26 -19.81 -1.10 -39.54
C GLN A 26 -19.52 -2.54 -39.09
N ALA A 27 -18.60 -3.23 -39.76
CA ALA A 27 -18.11 -4.55 -39.36
C ALA A 27 -17.40 -4.49 -37.99
N GLN A 28 -16.58 -3.47 -37.76
CA GLN A 28 -15.91 -3.26 -36.47
C GLN A 28 -16.91 -2.91 -35.35
N PHE A 29 -18.03 -2.25 -35.69
CA PHE A 29 -19.12 -2.00 -34.74
C PHE A 29 -19.88 -3.29 -34.38
N GLU A 30 -20.16 -4.16 -35.34
CA GLU A 30 -20.81 -5.45 -35.09
C GLU A 30 -19.92 -6.39 -34.28
N GLU A 31 -18.61 -6.39 -34.56
CA GLU A 31 -17.61 -7.15 -33.79
C GLU A 31 -17.50 -6.64 -32.34
N ASP A 32 -17.49 -5.31 -32.13
CA ASP A 32 -17.52 -4.70 -30.80
C ASP A 32 -18.83 -5.00 -30.03
N LEU A 33 -19.96 -5.15 -30.73
CA LEU A 33 -21.26 -5.49 -30.13
C LEU A 33 -21.32 -6.98 -29.75
N ALA A 34 -20.75 -7.85 -30.58
CA ALA A 34 -20.67 -9.29 -30.34
C ALA A 34 -19.69 -9.67 -29.22
N MET A 35 -18.60 -8.91 -29.07
CA MET A 35 -17.63 -9.05 -27.96
C MET A 35 -18.21 -8.68 -26.59
N VAL A 36 -19.30 -7.92 -26.53
CA VAL A 36 -20.04 -7.59 -25.29
C VAL A 36 -21.25 -8.53 -25.14
N GLY A 37 -20.98 -9.83 -25.21
CA GLY A 37 -21.96 -10.90 -25.10
C GLY A 37 -22.87 -10.80 -23.86
N GLY A 38 -24.11 -11.27 -24.06
CA GLY A 38 -25.25 -11.15 -23.17
C GLY A 38 -25.00 -11.57 -21.72
N GLY A 39 -25.16 -10.61 -20.83
CA GLY A 39 -25.39 -10.82 -19.41
C GLY A 39 -26.10 -9.59 -18.88
N GLU A 40 -27.21 -9.77 -18.16
CA GLU A 40 -27.94 -8.67 -17.53
C GLU A 40 -26.99 -7.85 -16.64
N MET A 41 -26.48 -6.76 -17.20
CA MET A 41 -25.72 -5.78 -16.43
C MET A 41 -26.70 -5.08 -15.50
N LYS A 42 -26.61 -5.38 -14.20
CA LYS A 42 -27.22 -4.53 -13.16
C LYS A 42 -26.53 -3.17 -13.21
N THR A 43 -27.02 -2.28 -14.05
CA THR A 43 -26.49 -0.92 -14.20
C THR A 43 -27.05 -0.02 -13.09
N GLY A 44 -26.28 0.99 -12.68
CA GLY A 44 -26.70 1.98 -11.69
C GLY A 44 -26.29 1.70 -10.24
N LYS A 45 -27.01 2.32 -9.29
CA LYS A 45 -26.65 2.40 -7.86
C LYS A 45 -26.43 1.03 -7.20
N ALA A 46 -27.09 -0.02 -7.68
CA ALA A 46 -26.98 -1.39 -7.17
C ALA A 46 -25.58 -2.02 -7.41
N ALA A 47 -25.00 -1.86 -8.60
CA ALA A 47 -23.64 -2.35 -8.86
C ALA A 47 -22.57 -1.55 -8.09
N ILE A 48 -22.82 -0.25 -7.86
CA ILE A 48 -21.94 0.59 -7.04
C ILE A 48 -22.00 0.16 -5.56
N ALA A 49 -23.20 -0.17 -5.06
CA ALA A 49 -23.39 -0.66 -3.70
C ALA A 49 -22.74 -2.04 -3.49
N GLU A 50 -22.86 -2.97 -4.44
CA GLU A 50 -22.24 -4.29 -4.36
C GLU A 50 -20.70 -4.20 -4.40
N ARG A 51 -20.14 -3.36 -5.29
CA ARG A 51 -18.69 -3.10 -5.34
C ARG A 51 -18.18 -2.44 -4.06
N LYS A 52 -18.94 -1.49 -3.47
CA LYS A 52 -18.61 -0.87 -2.18
C LYS A 52 -18.70 -1.86 -1.01
N LYS A 53 -19.69 -2.76 -1.01
CA LYS A 53 -19.87 -3.79 0.02
C LYS A 53 -18.72 -4.81 -0.01
N LYS A 54 -18.38 -5.36 -1.18
CA LYS A 54 -17.21 -6.24 -1.35
C LYS A 54 -15.90 -5.58 -0.92
N ARG A 55 -15.72 -4.28 -1.19
CA ARG A 55 -14.54 -3.52 -0.75
C ARG A 55 -14.48 -3.35 0.78
N ARG A 56 -15.62 -3.12 1.45
CA ARG A 56 -15.68 -3.02 2.93
C ARG A 56 -15.46 -4.38 3.61
N GLU A 57 -16.05 -5.45 3.09
CA GLU A 57 -15.92 -6.81 3.65
C GLU A 57 -14.52 -7.40 3.45
N GLY A 58 -13.87 -7.11 2.31
CA GLY A 58 -12.48 -7.50 2.05
C GLY A 58 -11.45 -6.75 2.90
N GLN A 59 -11.73 -5.50 3.26
CA GLN A 59 -10.89 -4.67 4.13
C GLN A 59 -11.01 -5.10 5.61
N ALA A 60 -12.23 -5.41 6.07
CA ALA A 60 -12.51 -5.76 7.47
C ALA A 60 -11.87 -7.08 7.93
N LYS A 61 -11.69 -8.05 7.04
CA LYS A 61 -11.05 -9.34 7.39
C LYS A 61 -9.52 -9.30 7.42
N LYS A 62 -8.87 -8.37 6.72
CA LYS A 62 -7.40 -8.30 6.61
C LYS A 62 -6.72 -7.35 7.62
N ASP A 63 -7.47 -6.46 8.26
CA ASP A 63 -6.91 -5.33 9.03
C ASP A 63 -7.10 -5.39 10.56
N LYS A 64 -7.59 -6.50 11.14
CA LYS A 64 -7.83 -6.57 12.60
C LYS A 64 -6.59 -6.32 13.47
N HIS A 65 -5.40 -6.69 12.99
CA HIS A 65 -4.14 -6.47 13.72
C HIS A 65 -3.29 -5.30 13.18
N ALA A 66 -3.39 -4.99 11.88
CA ALA A 66 -2.50 -4.01 11.24
C ALA A 66 -2.79 -2.57 11.69
N ASN A 67 -4.05 -2.22 11.93
CA ASN A 67 -4.50 -0.91 12.39
C ASN A 67 -5.07 -0.95 13.82
N SER A 68 -4.53 -1.82 14.67
CA SER A 68 -4.96 -1.90 16.06
C SER A 68 -4.59 -0.62 16.81
N ILE A 69 -5.56 -0.02 17.51
CA ILE A 69 -5.36 1.16 18.35
C ILE A 69 -4.31 0.88 19.45
N VAL A 70 -4.24 -0.37 19.92
CA VAL A 70 -3.25 -0.83 20.90
C VAL A 70 -1.84 -0.63 20.38
N ILE A 71 -1.57 -1.04 19.14
CA ILE A 71 -0.25 -0.86 18.49
C ILE A 71 0.08 0.62 18.33
N ALA A 72 -0.91 1.46 18.01
CA ALA A 72 -0.72 2.90 17.88
C ALA A 72 -0.40 3.56 19.24
N CYS A 73 -1.07 3.15 20.32
CA CYS A 73 -0.79 3.62 21.67
C CYS A 73 0.59 3.17 22.15
N LEU A 74 0.95 1.89 21.96
CA LEU A 74 2.25 1.35 22.33
C LEU A 74 3.40 2.10 21.63
N LYS A 75 3.27 2.38 20.32
CA LYS A 75 4.28 3.17 19.59
C LYS A 75 4.47 4.58 20.16
N ARG A 76 3.39 5.24 20.59
CA ARG A 76 3.44 6.60 21.15
C ARG A 76 4.03 6.61 22.57
N LEU A 77 3.75 5.58 23.36
CA LEU A 77 4.24 5.46 24.73
C LEU A 77 5.64 4.85 24.82
N LEU A 78 6.13 4.21 23.77
CA LEU A 78 7.43 3.53 23.75
C LEU A 78 8.60 4.43 24.19
N PRO A 79 8.75 5.68 23.70
CA PRO A 79 9.83 6.56 24.15
C PRO A 79 9.78 6.84 25.66
N VAL A 80 8.57 7.00 26.21
CA VAL A 80 8.37 7.21 27.66
C VAL A 80 8.79 5.98 28.45
N GLY A 81 8.44 4.78 27.98
CA GLY A 81 8.85 3.52 28.60
C GLY A 81 10.37 3.30 28.54
N LEU A 82 11.01 3.67 27.43
CA LEU A 82 12.46 3.54 27.25
C LEU A 82 13.24 4.56 28.10
N ASN A 83 12.70 5.76 28.33
CA ASN A 83 13.35 6.78 29.17
C ASN A 83 13.52 6.37 30.64
N VAL A 84 12.82 5.33 31.09
CA VAL A 84 12.96 4.79 32.46
C VAL A 84 14.30 4.05 32.62
N PHE A 85 14.91 3.57 31.54
CA PHE A 85 16.11 2.75 31.57
C PHE A 85 17.38 3.59 31.37
N GLY A 86 18.47 3.14 31.99
CA GLY A 86 19.81 3.67 31.72
C GLY A 86 20.40 3.14 30.41
N GLY A 87 21.56 3.68 30.02
CA GLY A 87 22.22 3.26 28.78
C GLY A 87 22.55 1.77 28.74
N ARG A 88 22.96 1.17 29.88
CA ARG A 88 23.24 -0.26 29.99
C ARG A 88 21.98 -1.10 29.80
N GLU A 89 20.90 -0.77 30.51
CA GLU A 89 19.64 -1.50 30.41
C GLU A 89 19.03 -1.36 29.00
N LEU A 90 19.16 -0.20 28.36
CA LEU A 90 18.73 0.01 26.98
C LEU A 90 19.50 -0.86 25.98
N ASP A 91 20.80 -1.05 26.19
CA ASP A 91 21.59 -1.97 25.37
C ASP A 91 21.12 -3.42 25.55
N ILE A 92 20.85 -3.84 26.79
CA ILE A 92 20.27 -5.17 27.08
C ILE A 92 18.90 -5.31 26.39
N VAL A 93 18.02 -4.31 26.48
CA VAL A 93 16.71 -4.30 25.77
C VAL A 93 16.91 -4.52 24.27
N GLN A 94 17.89 -3.85 23.67
CA GLN A 94 18.19 -3.94 22.26
C GLN A 94 18.74 -5.33 21.87
N GLN A 95 19.57 -5.95 22.69
CA GLN A 95 20.03 -7.34 22.50
C GLN A 95 18.86 -8.34 22.63
N CYS A 96 18.02 -8.20 23.67
CA CYS A 96 16.84 -9.04 23.88
C CYS A 96 15.83 -8.90 22.74
N LYS A 97 15.67 -7.70 22.16
CA LYS A 97 14.80 -7.48 20.99
C LYS A 97 15.18 -8.40 19.83
N GLU A 98 16.47 -8.53 19.52
CA GLU A 98 16.94 -9.42 18.44
C GLU A 98 16.62 -10.90 18.77
N LYS A 99 16.77 -11.30 20.04
CA LYS A 99 16.39 -12.65 20.51
C LYS A 99 14.89 -12.93 20.38
N PHE A 100 14.05 -11.97 20.73
CA PHE A 100 12.59 -12.07 20.52
C PHE A 100 12.23 -12.16 19.03
N LEU A 101 12.92 -11.41 18.16
CA LEU A 101 12.73 -11.51 16.70
C LEU A 101 13.16 -12.89 16.17
N ALA A 102 14.20 -13.50 16.77
CA ALA A 102 14.64 -14.86 16.51
C ALA A 102 13.74 -15.94 17.13
N ARG A 103 12.70 -15.56 17.88
CA ARG A 103 11.77 -16.46 18.59
C ARG A 103 12.47 -17.40 19.59
N GLU A 104 13.49 -16.89 20.27
CA GLU A 104 14.07 -17.61 21.41
C GLU A 104 13.05 -17.77 22.56
N ASN A 105 13.28 -18.75 23.43
CA ASN A 105 12.42 -19.00 24.59
C ASN A 105 12.51 -17.84 25.60
N GLU A 106 11.35 -17.35 26.07
CA GLU A 106 11.28 -16.23 27.01
C GLU A 106 12.07 -16.49 28.31
N GLU A 107 12.09 -17.73 28.80
CA GLU A 107 12.86 -18.07 30.01
C GLU A 107 14.37 -17.90 29.79
N LYS A 108 14.87 -18.33 28.62
CA LYS A 108 16.28 -18.15 28.24
C LYS A 108 16.65 -16.67 28.08
N ILE A 109 15.71 -15.86 27.59
CA ILE A 109 15.91 -14.41 27.49
C ILE A 109 15.98 -13.79 28.89
N ARG A 110 15.15 -14.25 29.84
CA ARG A 110 15.17 -13.80 31.24
C ARG A 110 16.47 -14.18 31.94
N GLU A 111 16.96 -15.41 31.75
CA GLU A 111 18.27 -15.86 32.22
C GLU A 111 19.39 -14.99 31.64
N PHE A 112 19.39 -14.76 30.34
CA PHE A 112 20.36 -13.89 29.67
C PHE A 112 20.39 -12.46 30.24
N ILE A 113 19.23 -11.88 30.57
CA ILE A 113 19.17 -10.57 31.22
C ILE A 113 19.79 -10.64 32.63
N ARG A 114 19.52 -11.70 33.40
CA ARG A 114 20.11 -11.87 34.75
C ARG A 114 21.63 -11.91 34.68
N ASP A 115 22.17 -12.69 33.74
CA ASP A 115 23.62 -12.84 33.52
C ASP A 115 24.24 -11.49 33.15
N LEU A 116 23.66 -10.79 32.19
CA LEU A 116 24.15 -9.46 31.79
C LEU A 116 24.06 -8.43 32.91
N LEU A 117 23.03 -8.51 33.76
CA LEU A 117 22.91 -7.64 34.92
C LEU A 117 23.96 -7.95 35.99
N GLU A 118 24.43 -9.20 36.09
CA GLU A 118 25.43 -9.64 37.08
C GLU A 118 26.83 -9.11 36.79
N ILE A 119 27.18 -9.03 35.50
CA ILE A 119 28.52 -8.67 35.08
C ILE A 119 28.81 -7.22 35.51
N PRO A 120 29.77 -6.99 36.43
CA PRO A 120 30.18 -5.64 36.79
C PRO A 120 30.82 -4.98 35.58
N VAL A 121 30.50 -3.71 35.35
CA VAL A 121 31.07 -2.94 34.24
C VAL A 121 32.57 -2.77 34.48
N GLN A 122 33.38 -3.62 33.86
CA GLN A 122 34.81 -3.39 33.71
C GLN A 122 34.99 -2.36 32.59
N THR A 123 35.00 -1.08 32.96
CA THR A 123 35.59 -0.05 32.09
C THR A 123 37.10 -0.13 32.24
N ASP A 124 37.79 -0.54 31.18
CA ASP A 124 39.24 -0.40 31.07
C ASP A 124 39.60 1.10 31.23
N PRO A 125 40.39 1.49 32.24
CA PRO A 125 40.83 2.87 32.43
C PRO A 125 41.55 3.48 31.21
N THR A 126 42.05 2.62 30.32
CA THR A 126 42.79 3.00 29.11
C THR A 126 41.88 3.28 27.91
N ASP A 127 40.58 2.95 28.00
CA ASP A 127 39.63 3.20 26.92
C ASP A 127 39.28 4.70 26.84
N LYS A 128 39.54 5.30 25.67
CA LYS A 128 39.24 6.70 25.36
C LYS A 128 37.75 7.05 25.56
N ASN A 129 36.87 6.06 25.51
CA ASN A 129 35.43 6.21 25.71
C ASN A 129 34.94 5.80 27.12
N ALA A 130 35.82 5.43 28.04
CA ALA A 130 35.44 4.99 29.40
C ALA A 130 34.63 6.05 30.16
N TRP A 131 34.92 7.34 29.94
CA TRP A 131 34.17 8.44 30.57
C TRP A 131 32.72 8.53 30.07
N GLN A 132 32.47 8.22 28.78
CA GLN A 132 31.11 8.20 28.22
C GLN A 132 30.30 7.04 28.80
N LEU A 133 30.90 5.85 28.86
CA LEU A 133 30.27 4.67 29.46
C LEU A 133 29.90 4.91 30.92
N ASN A 134 30.82 5.49 31.70
CA ASN A 134 30.55 5.86 33.10
C ASN A 134 29.45 6.93 33.23
N LEU A 135 29.38 7.90 32.31
CA LEU A 135 28.33 8.91 32.31
C LEU A 135 26.95 8.30 32.06
N TYR A 136 26.80 7.49 31.00
CA TYR A 136 25.52 6.83 30.68
C TYR A 136 25.06 5.88 31.79
N HIS A 137 26.01 5.25 32.48
CA HIS A 137 25.73 4.40 33.63
C HIS A 137 25.24 5.20 34.85
N LYS A 138 25.83 6.38 35.12
CA LYS A 138 25.41 7.26 36.23
C LYS A 138 24.06 7.94 35.97
N ILE A 139 23.82 8.41 34.74
CA ILE A 139 22.54 9.05 34.36
C ILE A 139 21.37 8.07 34.51
N GLY A 140 21.55 6.81 34.08
CA GLY A 140 20.53 5.77 34.19
C GLY A 140 20.08 5.46 35.61
N LYS A 141 21.03 5.38 36.56
CA LYS A 141 20.74 5.12 37.98
C LYS A 141 19.88 6.21 38.63
N SER A 142 19.93 7.44 38.11
CA SER A 142 19.12 8.56 38.61
C SER A 142 17.66 8.51 38.15
N GLN A 143 17.37 7.97 36.96
CA GLN A 143 16.01 7.92 36.40
C GLN A 143 15.14 6.85 37.08
N MET A 144 15.75 5.81 37.65
CA MET A 144 15.06 4.70 38.33
C MET A 144 14.69 5.02 39.79
N ARG A 145 15.04 6.20 40.31
CA ARG A 145 15.08 6.51 41.74
C ARG A 145 13.74 6.94 42.38
N GLY A 146 12.63 6.88 41.64
CA GLY A 146 11.36 7.51 42.03
C GLY A 146 10.24 6.60 42.52
N LYS A 147 10.40 5.27 42.58
CA LYS A 147 9.29 4.37 42.94
C LYS A 147 9.77 3.01 43.43
N ASP A 148 10.07 2.93 44.73
CA ASP A 148 10.63 1.78 45.46
C ASP A 148 11.94 1.25 44.86
N GLU A 149 12.85 0.73 45.67
CA GLU A 149 14.01 0.01 45.12
C GLU A 149 13.49 -1.22 44.37
N MET A 150 13.38 -1.10 43.04
CA MET A 150 12.95 -2.18 42.16
C MET A 150 13.88 -3.37 42.42
N THR A 151 13.31 -4.51 42.79
CA THR A 151 14.10 -5.75 42.91
C THR A 151 14.77 -6.06 41.59
N ARG A 152 15.90 -6.76 41.63
CA ARG A 152 16.66 -7.16 40.43
C ARG A 152 15.76 -7.89 39.44
N GLU A 153 14.86 -8.72 39.95
CA GLU A 153 13.84 -9.48 39.23
C GLU A 153 12.81 -8.56 38.58
N GLY A 154 12.41 -7.47 39.25
CA GLY A 154 11.55 -6.45 38.67
C GLY A 154 12.21 -5.72 37.49
N ILE A 155 13.54 -5.50 37.54
CA ILE A 155 14.30 -4.94 36.42
C ILE A 155 14.34 -5.92 35.25
N VAL A 156 14.62 -7.20 35.51
CA VAL A 156 14.62 -8.26 34.49
C VAL A 156 13.27 -8.31 33.76
N GLU A 157 12.17 -8.34 34.52
CA GLU A 157 10.80 -8.37 33.99
C GLU A 157 10.53 -7.15 33.10
N LYS A 158 10.90 -5.95 33.55
CA LYS A 158 10.71 -4.72 32.79
C LYS A 158 11.51 -4.72 31.49
N ILE A 159 12.77 -5.15 31.53
CA ILE A 159 13.63 -5.25 30.33
C ILE A 159 13.04 -6.26 29.34
N ALA A 160 12.64 -7.44 29.82
CA ALA A 160 12.05 -8.48 28.98
C ALA A 160 10.77 -8.00 28.28
N ASN A 161 9.83 -7.43 29.05
CA ASN A 161 8.58 -6.89 28.51
C ASN A 161 8.82 -5.77 27.50
N MET A 162 9.75 -4.86 27.78
CA MET A 162 10.07 -3.78 26.87
C MET A 162 10.72 -4.27 25.58
N ALA A 163 11.66 -5.20 25.66
CA ALA A 163 12.27 -5.83 24.51
C ALA A 163 11.23 -6.56 23.63
N GLN A 164 10.28 -7.26 24.26
CA GLN A 164 9.18 -7.92 23.57
C GLN A 164 8.26 -6.94 22.85
N VAL A 165 7.87 -5.84 23.52
CA VAL A 165 7.06 -4.77 22.90
C VAL A 165 7.79 -4.18 21.70
N VAL A 166 9.08 -3.86 21.83
CA VAL A 166 9.88 -3.33 20.72
C VAL A 166 9.95 -4.33 19.56
N ALA A 167 10.16 -5.62 19.84
CA ALA A 167 10.22 -6.67 18.83
C ALA A 167 8.89 -6.82 18.08
N ILE A 168 7.76 -6.84 18.79
CA ILE A 168 6.41 -6.90 18.20
C ILE A 168 6.18 -5.68 17.30
N LEU A 169 6.51 -4.48 17.78
CA LEU A 169 6.35 -3.25 17.01
C LEU A 169 7.22 -3.23 15.76
N HIS A 170 8.45 -3.74 15.85
CA HIS A 170 9.36 -3.87 14.71
C HIS A 170 8.77 -4.83 13.66
N ALA A 171 8.38 -6.04 14.07
CA ALA A 171 7.80 -7.05 13.18
C ALA A 171 6.53 -6.53 12.48
N MET A 172 5.65 -5.85 13.23
CA MET A 172 4.42 -5.26 12.70
C MET A 172 4.69 -4.14 11.68
N THR A 173 5.72 -3.34 11.92
CA THR A 173 6.11 -2.26 11.00
C THR A 173 6.67 -2.84 9.70
N ARG A 174 7.56 -3.83 9.79
CA ARG A 174 8.11 -4.55 8.64
C ARG A 174 7.02 -5.22 7.80
N LEU A 175 6.03 -5.85 8.45
CA LEU A 175 4.87 -6.43 7.76
C LEU A 175 4.02 -5.38 7.04
N ARG A 176 3.80 -4.21 7.65
CA ARG A 176 3.05 -3.10 7.03
C ARG A 176 3.79 -2.58 5.79
N GLU A 177 5.10 -2.41 5.86
CA GLU A 177 5.94 -1.98 4.74
C GLU A 177 5.92 -2.98 3.60
N LEU A 178 6.07 -4.28 3.88
CA LEU A 178 5.97 -5.34 2.88
C LEU A 178 4.60 -5.34 2.19
N ARG A 179 3.51 -5.14 2.94
CA ARG A 179 2.16 -5.03 2.35
C ARG A 179 2.02 -3.80 1.48
N LYS A 180 2.53 -2.65 1.93
CA LYS A 180 2.53 -1.40 1.16
C LYS A 180 3.29 -1.57 -0.15
N ARG A 181 4.46 -2.24 -0.11
CA ARG A 181 5.26 -2.55 -1.30
C ARG A 181 4.51 -3.47 -2.27
N LYS A 182 3.92 -4.58 -1.81
CA LYS A 182 3.11 -5.48 -2.64
C LYS A 182 1.88 -4.79 -3.26
N LEU A 183 1.24 -3.89 -2.53
CA LEU A 183 0.13 -3.08 -3.06
C LEU A 183 0.60 -2.15 -4.17
N LEU A 184 1.75 -1.52 -3.97
CA LEU A 184 2.35 -0.62 -4.95
C LEU A 184 2.77 -1.39 -6.21
N GLU A 185 3.45 -2.53 -6.06
CA GLU A 185 3.82 -3.44 -7.15
C GLU A 185 2.58 -3.86 -7.97
N ARG A 186 1.49 -4.27 -7.31
CA ARG A 186 0.21 -4.59 -7.99
C ARG A 186 -0.36 -3.41 -8.77
N LYS A 187 -0.35 -2.21 -8.17
CA LYS A 187 -0.86 -1.00 -8.82
C LYS A 187 -0.06 -0.68 -10.09
N TYR A 188 1.27 -0.80 -10.05
CA TYR A 188 2.11 -0.61 -11.23
C TYR A 188 1.89 -1.70 -12.29
N ALA A 189 1.73 -2.96 -11.88
CA ALA A 189 1.41 -4.04 -12.81
C ALA A 189 0.05 -3.84 -13.51
N GLU A 190 -0.99 -3.43 -12.79
CA GLU A 190 -2.31 -3.14 -13.37
C GLU A 190 -2.25 -1.97 -14.37
N HIS A 191 -1.48 -0.92 -14.08
CA HIS A 191 -1.30 0.20 -15.01
C HIS A 191 -0.38 -0.14 -16.20
N ALA A 192 0.55 -1.09 -16.06
CA ALA A 192 1.38 -1.57 -17.16
C ALA A 192 0.63 -2.51 -18.14
N ILE A 193 -0.45 -3.16 -17.69
CA ILE A 193 -1.28 -4.07 -18.51
C ILE A 193 -2.31 -3.30 -19.35
N VAL A 194 -2.61 -2.03 -19.02
CA VAL A 194 -3.44 -1.20 -19.89
C VAL A 194 -2.60 -0.76 -21.08
N ASP A 195 -2.70 -1.50 -22.18
CA ASP A 195 -2.16 -1.10 -23.48
C ASP A 195 -2.54 0.38 -23.73
N PRO A 196 -1.56 1.29 -23.92
CA PRO A 196 -1.86 2.68 -24.21
C PRO A 196 -2.81 2.80 -25.41
N ALA A 197 -2.77 1.90 -26.39
CA ALA A 197 -3.75 1.90 -27.49
C ALA A 197 -5.19 1.63 -27.03
N ALA A 198 -5.39 0.76 -26.04
CA ALA A 198 -6.72 0.46 -25.47
C ALA A 198 -7.26 1.61 -24.59
N ALA A 199 -6.39 2.40 -23.97
CA ALA A 199 -6.79 3.59 -23.22
C ALA A 199 -7.35 4.68 -24.15
N TRP A 200 -6.81 4.82 -25.36
CA TRP A 200 -7.22 5.84 -26.34
C TRP A 200 -8.53 5.46 -27.04
N LYS A 201 -8.78 4.16 -27.26
CA LYS A 201 -10.05 3.64 -27.80
C LYS A 201 -11.29 4.00 -26.95
N LYS A 202 -11.11 4.40 -25.69
CA LYS A 202 -12.19 4.80 -24.76
C LYS A 202 -12.48 6.30 -24.71
N MET A 203 -11.88 7.11 -25.59
CA MET A 203 -12.13 8.55 -25.59
C MET A 203 -13.49 8.96 -26.18
N LEU A 204 -14.11 8.12 -27.00
CA LEU A 204 -15.43 8.37 -27.59
C LEU A 204 -16.41 7.25 -27.25
N SER A 205 -17.52 7.57 -26.58
CA SER A 205 -18.61 6.62 -26.33
C SER A 205 -19.24 6.14 -27.65
N ASN A 206 -19.70 4.89 -27.72
CA ASN A 206 -20.41 4.36 -28.89
C ASN A 206 -21.63 5.20 -29.30
N GLN A 207 -22.31 5.85 -28.34
CA GLN A 207 -23.40 6.79 -28.63
C GLN A 207 -22.92 8.01 -29.46
N ARG A 208 -21.75 8.55 -29.14
CA ARG A 208 -21.13 9.67 -29.89
C ARG A 208 -20.66 9.21 -31.27
N LYS A 209 -20.08 8.02 -31.39
CA LYS A 209 -19.72 7.43 -32.70
C LYS A 209 -20.95 7.30 -33.60
N ARG A 210 -22.06 6.77 -33.08
CA ARG A 210 -23.35 6.65 -33.80
C ARG A 210 -23.89 8.00 -34.28
N ALA A 211 -23.81 9.04 -33.45
CA ALA A 211 -24.28 10.37 -33.82
C ALA A 211 -23.49 10.96 -34.99
N VAL A 212 -22.17 10.79 -34.99
CA VAL A 212 -21.29 11.27 -36.07
C VAL A 212 -21.61 10.57 -37.39
N VAL A 213 -21.74 9.25 -37.38
CA VAL A 213 -22.11 8.49 -38.59
C VAL A 213 -23.51 8.87 -39.09
N ALA A 214 -24.47 9.09 -38.18
CA ALA A 214 -25.80 9.57 -38.56
C ALA A 214 -25.77 10.98 -39.20
N CYS A 215 -24.83 11.84 -38.80
CA CYS A 215 -24.65 13.16 -39.41
C CYS A 215 -24.13 13.05 -40.85
N PHE A 216 -23.22 12.12 -41.13
CA PHE A 216 -22.71 11.86 -42.48
C PHE A 216 -23.79 11.27 -43.42
N ARG A 217 -24.74 10.52 -42.87
CA ARG A 217 -25.86 9.93 -43.62
C ARG A 217 -27.05 10.87 -43.83
N MET A 218 -26.95 12.14 -43.41
CA MET A 218 -28.04 13.09 -43.63
C MET A 218 -28.12 13.48 -45.10
N VAL A 219 -29.33 13.43 -45.64
CA VAL A 219 -29.64 13.94 -46.97
C VAL A 219 -29.42 15.46 -46.98
N PRO A 220 -28.63 16.00 -47.92
CA PRO A 220 -28.40 17.43 -47.98
C PRO A 220 -29.71 18.16 -48.34
N LEU A 221 -29.84 19.41 -47.90
CA LEU A 221 -31.09 20.18 -47.99
C LEU A 221 -31.68 20.28 -49.41
N TYR A 222 -30.86 20.15 -50.46
CA TYR A 222 -31.30 20.19 -51.84
C TYR A 222 -31.89 18.86 -52.36
N GLY A 223 -31.78 17.77 -51.60
CA GLY A 223 -32.28 16.43 -51.95
C GLY A 223 -33.50 15.98 -51.13
N ILE A 224 -34.11 16.89 -50.39
CA ILE A 224 -35.34 16.64 -49.62
C ILE A 224 -36.54 16.83 -50.57
N PRO A 225 -37.49 15.87 -50.66
CA PRO A 225 -38.63 15.94 -51.57
C PRO A 225 -39.62 17.06 -51.24
#